data_AF-A0A257NWR7-F1
#
_entry.id   AF-A0A257NWR7-F1
#
_cell.length_a   1.000
_cell.length_b   1.000
_cell.length_c   1.000
_cell.angle_alpha   90.00
_cell.angle_beta   90.00
_cell.angle_gamma   90.00
#
_symmetry.space_group_name_H-M   'P 1'
#
loop_
_entity.id
_entity.type
_entity.pdbx_description
1 polymer ?
#
loop_
_entity_poly.entity_id
_entity_poly.type
_entity_poly.pdbx_seq_one_letter_code
_entity_poly.pdbx_strand_id
1 'polypeptide(L)'
;MEISLYRNDALATESRALRAQTYNLGHTLWAKNSDGVVFMPIRRMQFLAILDAEEWVFVDGENKHLIELAWQKFRPQARNAIDDAVPFDVVFYTEASVNLMPRLEAELHVVLNDAVHRMHAAHRRGDVLPFKQSNSTA
;
A
#
# COMPACT_ATOMS: atom_id res chain seq x y z
N MET A 1 -7.37 7.91 -14.73
CA MET A 1 -6.30 8.94 -14.78
C MET A 1 -5.10 8.28 -15.41
N GLU A 2 -4.50 8.89 -16.43
CA GLU A 2 -3.30 8.36 -17.10
C GLU A 2 -2.10 9.20 -16.69
N ILE A 3 -1.04 8.54 -16.20
CA ILE A 3 0.23 9.18 -15.86
C ILE A 3 1.37 8.36 -16.46
N SER A 4 2.42 9.04 -16.91
CA SER A 4 3.66 8.40 -17.36
C SER A 4 4.77 8.76 -16.38
N LEU A 5 5.42 7.73 -15.85
CA LEU A 5 6.52 7.86 -14.90
C LEU A 5 7.78 7.25 -15.47
N TYR A 6 8.90 7.85 -15.14
CA TYR A 6 10.23 7.40 -15.49
C TYR A 6 10.95 6.93 -14.22
N ARG A 7 11.88 5.99 -14.37
CA ARG A 7 12.82 5.59 -13.32
C ARG A 7 14.23 5.70 -13.85
N ASN A 8 15.14 6.15 -13.00
CA ASN A 8 16.57 6.12 -13.29
C ASN A 8 17.12 4.71 -13.08
N ASP A 9 18.41 4.55 -13.33
CA ASP A 9 19.14 3.38 -12.87
C ASP A 9 19.10 3.29 -11.33
N ALA A 10 19.00 2.06 -10.83
CA ALA A 10 18.99 1.82 -9.40
C ALA A 10 20.34 2.20 -8.79
N LEU A 11 20.33 3.14 -7.83
CA LEU A 11 21.52 3.48 -7.05
C LEU A 11 21.81 2.42 -6.00
N ALA A 12 20.76 1.87 -5.39
CA ALA A 12 20.85 0.82 -4.39
C ALA A 12 19.56 -0.01 -4.35
N THR A 13 19.69 -1.24 -3.86
CA THR A 13 18.55 -2.11 -3.55
C THR A 13 18.78 -2.73 -2.18
N GLU A 14 17.75 -2.70 -1.33
CA GLU A 14 17.80 -3.29 0.01
C GLU A 14 16.59 -4.19 0.24
N SER A 15 16.79 -5.34 0.89
CA SER A 15 15.68 -6.15 1.37
C SER A 15 15.19 -5.65 2.72
N ARG A 16 13.87 -5.47 2.83
CA ARG A 16 13.18 -4.95 4.01
C ARG A 16 11.93 -5.77 4.32
N ALA A 17 11.30 -5.46 5.45
CA ALA A 17 10.05 -6.08 5.87
C ALA A 17 9.04 -4.98 6.25
N LEU A 18 7.89 -4.98 5.59
CA LEU A 18 6.81 -4.03 5.84
C LEU A 18 5.85 -4.60 6.88
N ARG A 19 5.45 -3.81 7.88
CA ARG A 19 4.45 -4.26 8.87
C ARG A 19 3.20 -4.79 8.18
N ALA A 20 2.70 -5.95 8.62
CA ALA A 20 1.52 -6.62 8.06
C ALA A 20 0.34 -5.67 7.91
N GLN A 21 0.09 -4.86 8.94
CA GLN A 21 -1.00 -3.90 8.97
C GLN A 21 -0.90 -2.90 7.81
N THR A 22 0.28 -2.34 7.55
CA THR A 22 0.49 -1.39 6.45
C THR A 22 0.29 -2.06 5.09
N TYR A 23 0.87 -3.26 4.91
CA TYR A 23 0.70 -4.04 3.68
C TYR A 23 -0.78 -4.35 3.41
N ASN A 24 -1.49 -4.87 4.40
CA ASN A 24 -2.89 -5.27 4.30
C ASN A 24 -3.82 -4.07 4.05
N LEU A 25 -3.53 -2.89 4.61
CA LEU A 25 -4.28 -1.66 4.30
C LEU A 25 -4.15 -1.27 2.82
N GLY A 26 -2.92 -1.28 2.29
CA GLY A 26 -2.67 -1.02 0.87
C GLY A 26 -3.37 -2.03 -0.03
N HIS A 27 -3.25 -3.32 0.30
CA HIS A 27 -3.89 -4.40 -0.43
C HIS A 27 -5.44 -4.31 -0.38
N THR A 28 -6.00 -3.87 0.75
CA THR A 28 -7.45 -3.67 0.90
C THR A 28 -7.96 -2.58 -0.03
N LEU A 29 -7.25 -1.44 -0.13
CA LEU A 29 -7.61 -0.36 -1.03
C LEU A 29 -7.48 -0.78 -2.50
N TRP A 30 -6.39 -1.49 -2.83
CA TRP A 30 -6.16 -2.01 -4.17
C TRP A 30 -7.25 -3.00 -4.60
N ALA A 31 -7.58 -3.98 -3.77
CA ALA A 31 -8.59 -5.00 -4.08
C ALA A 31 -10.02 -4.44 -4.26
N LYS A 32 -10.28 -3.21 -3.82
CA LYS A 32 -11.56 -2.52 -3.98
C LYS A 32 -11.56 -1.53 -5.14
N ASN A 33 -10.42 -1.32 -5.79
CA ASN A 33 -10.29 -0.40 -6.91
C ASN A 33 -10.43 -1.14 -8.24
N SER A 34 -11.41 -0.74 -9.06
CA SER A 34 -11.67 -1.33 -10.38
C SER A 34 -10.53 -1.11 -11.38
N ASP A 35 -9.76 -0.05 -11.19
CA ASP A 35 -8.76 0.41 -12.15
C ASP A 35 -7.38 -0.24 -11.87
N GLY A 36 -7.28 -1.09 -10.84
CA GLY A 36 -6.07 -1.85 -10.52
C GLY A 36 -4.91 -1.02 -9.94
N VAL A 37 -5.09 0.30 -9.78
CA VAL A 37 -4.06 1.23 -9.29
C VAL A 37 -4.66 2.22 -8.29
N VAL A 38 -4.01 2.41 -7.14
CA VAL A 38 -4.43 3.35 -6.09
C VAL A 38 -3.46 4.53 -6.01
N PHE A 39 -3.98 5.75 -6.10
CA PHE A 39 -3.22 7.00 -5.97
C PHE A 39 -3.41 7.61 -4.57
N MET A 40 -2.32 7.68 -3.80
CA MET A 40 -2.34 8.06 -2.39
C MET A 40 -1.41 9.25 -2.11
N PRO A 41 -1.93 10.48 -1.96
CA PRO A 41 -1.11 11.63 -1.64
C PRO A 41 -0.64 11.59 -0.17
N ILE A 42 0.67 11.60 0.05
CA ILE A 42 1.30 11.72 1.36
C ILE A 42 1.65 13.20 1.60
N ARG A 43 0.63 13.99 1.97
CA ARG A 43 0.72 15.46 2.03
C ARG A 43 1.83 15.98 2.94
N ARG A 44 2.10 15.29 4.04
CA ARG A 44 3.16 15.68 5.00
C ARG A 44 4.57 15.55 4.44
N MET A 45 4.74 14.78 3.36
CA MET A 45 6.00 14.64 2.65
C MET A 45 5.98 15.30 1.27
N GLN A 46 4.83 15.80 0.81
CA GLN A 46 4.59 16.21 -0.59
C GLN A 46 4.78 15.08 -1.60
N PHE A 47 4.55 13.84 -1.20
CA PHE A 47 4.73 12.67 -2.06
C PHE A 47 3.40 12.18 -2.64
N LEU A 48 3.47 11.49 -3.76
CA LEU A 48 2.40 10.64 -4.27
C LEU A 48 2.88 9.19 -4.21
N ALA A 49 2.19 8.36 -3.42
CA ALA A 49 2.35 6.91 -3.48
C ALA A 49 1.36 6.34 -4.48
N ILE A 50 1.82 5.44 -5.35
CA ILE A 50 1.02 4.77 -6.37
C ILE A 50 1.18 3.29 -6.13
N LEU A 51 0.08 2.63 -5.81
CA LEU A 51 0.08 1.23 -5.43
C LEU A 51 -0.62 0.42 -6.51
N ASP A 52 0.08 -0.55 -7.07
CA ASP A 52 -0.52 -1.57 -7.91
C ASP A 52 -0.23 -2.97 -7.38
N ALA A 53 -0.49 -3.99 -8.20
CA ALA A 53 -0.32 -5.39 -7.84
C ALA A 53 1.14 -5.84 -7.76
N GLU A 54 2.04 -5.15 -8.48
CA GLU A 54 3.44 -5.54 -8.66
C GLU A 54 4.37 -4.74 -7.74
N GLU A 55 4.12 -3.43 -7.63
CA GLU A 55 4.98 -2.52 -6.89
C GLU A 55 4.25 -1.30 -6.33
N TRP A 56 4.87 -0.70 -5.33
CA TRP A 56 4.46 0.59 -4.78
C TRP A 56 5.54 1.62 -5.12
N VAL A 57 5.21 2.59 -5.97
CA VAL A 57 6.15 3.63 -6.39
C VAL A 57 5.83 4.95 -5.69
N PHE A 58 6.89 5.70 -5.41
CA PHE A 58 6.81 6.95 -4.68
C PHE A 58 7.42 8.06 -5.52
N VAL A 59 6.64 9.11 -5.73
CA VAL A 59 6.98 10.23 -6.60
C VAL A 59 6.98 11.50 -5.76
N ASP A 60 8.04 12.29 -5.88
CA ASP A 60 8.15 13.59 -5.22
C ASP A 60 7.21 14.63 -5.87
N GLY A 61 6.70 15.57 -5.07
CA GLY A 61 5.75 16.58 -5.50
C GLY A 61 6.31 17.62 -6.46
N GLU A 62 7.63 17.84 -6.45
CA GLU A 62 8.36 18.70 -7.37
C GLU A 62 8.61 17.98 -8.69
N ASN A 63 9.02 16.71 -8.64
CA ASN A 63 9.34 15.89 -9.81
C ASN A 63 8.28 14.81 -10.09
N LYS A 64 7.07 15.24 -10.42
CA LYS A 64 5.87 14.38 -10.58
C LYS A 64 5.94 13.30 -11.66
N HIS A 65 7.00 13.27 -12.46
CA HIS A 65 7.22 12.30 -13.53
C HIS A 65 8.35 11.32 -13.24
N LEU A 66 9.09 11.49 -12.13
CA LEU A 66 10.25 10.68 -11.80
C LEU A 66 10.00 9.90 -10.49
N ILE A 67 10.26 8.60 -10.52
CA ILE A 67 10.16 7.75 -9.34
C ILE A 67 11.38 7.97 -8.46
N GLU A 68 11.16 8.36 -7.21
CA GLU A 68 12.21 8.53 -6.19
C GLU A 68 12.70 7.18 -5.67
N LEU A 69 11.74 6.30 -5.34
CA LEU A 69 11.98 4.93 -4.90
C LEU A 69 10.77 4.05 -5.19
N ALA A 70 11.02 2.74 -5.26
CA ALA A 70 9.99 1.73 -5.45
C ALA A 70 10.11 0.63 -4.40
N TRP A 71 8.97 0.12 -3.92
CA TRP A 71 8.89 -1.10 -3.13
C TRP A 71 8.37 -2.20 -4.03
N GLN A 72 9.19 -3.21 -4.26
CA GLN A 72 8.96 -4.24 -5.26
C GLN A 72 9.06 -5.62 -4.62
N LYS A 73 8.63 -6.64 -5.36
CA LYS A 73 8.82 -8.06 -5.00
C LYS A 73 8.33 -8.35 -3.58
N PHE A 74 7.12 -7.90 -3.26
CA PHE A 74 6.46 -8.29 -2.02
C PHE A 74 6.30 -9.81 -1.99
N ARG A 75 6.63 -10.42 -0.85
CA ARG A 75 6.60 -11.88 -0.64
C ARG A 75 5.64 -12.23 0.51
N PRO A 76 4.33 -11.93 0.41
CA PRO A 76 3.37 -12.19 1.49
C PRO A 76 3.28 -13.68 1.86
N GLN A 77 3.59 -14.58 0.93
CA GLN A 77 3.64 -16.04 1.10
C GLN A 77 4.84 -16.53 1.93
N ALA A 78 5.84 -15.69 2.17
CA ALA A 78 7.00 -16.04 3.00
C ALA A 78 6.71 -15.94 4.51
N ARG A 79 5.49 -15.51 4.87
CA ARG A 79 5.05 -15.31 6.25
C ARG A 79 4.44 -16.58 6.84
N ASN A 80 4.59 -16.77 8.16
CA ASN A 80 3.97 -17.88 8.87
C ASN A 80 2.59 -17.52 9.41
N ALA A 81 2.35 -16.24 9.69
CA ALA A 81 1.09 -15.71 10.19
C ALA A 81 0.63 -14.45 9.43
N ILE A 82 -0.64 -14.10 9.57
CA ILE A 82 -1.26 -12.96 8.85
C ILE A 82 -0.75 -11.60 9.34
N ASP A 83 -0.28 -11.54 10.59
CA ASP A 83 0.27 -10.39 11.30
C ASP A 83 1.80 -10.28 11.22
N ASP A 84 2.48 -11.28 10.64
CA ASP A 84 3.90 -11.21 10.34
C ASP A 84 4.21 -10.11 9.30
N ALA A 85 5.36 -9.46 9.44
CA ALA A 85 5.83 -8.49 8.45
C ALA A 85 6.04 -9.14 7.07
N VAL A 86 5.74 -8.40 6.01
CA VAL A 86 5.87 -8.86 4.62
C VAL A 86 7.24 -8.47 4.07
N PRO A 87 8.09 -9.43 3.69
CA PRO A 87 9.36 -9.12 3.04
C PRO A 87 9.14 -8.47 1.67
N PHE A 88 9.97 -7.49 1.33
CA PHE A 88 9.98 -6.79 0.05
C PHE A 88 11.38 -6.23 -0.25
N ASP A 89 11.60 -5.77 -1.47
CA ASP A 89 12.83 -5.08 -1.84
C ASP A 89 12.51 -3.60 -2.08
N VAL A 90 13.30 -2.69 -1.50
CA VAL A 90 13.27 -1.27 -1.82
C VAL A 90 14.36 -0.95 -2.84
N VAL A 91 14.00 -0.24 -3.90
CA VAL A 91 14.93 0.25 -4.93
C VAL A 91 14.98 1.77 -4.83
N PHE A 92 16.17 2.33 -4.70
CA PHE A 92 16.43 3.76 -4.60
C PHE A 92 16.93 4.29 -5.95
N TYR A 93 16.30 5.35 -6.46
CA TYR A 93 16.67 5.95 -7.75
C TYR A 93 17.33 7.33 -7.62
N THR A 94 17.33 7.89 -6.40
CA THR A 94 17.95 9.18 -6.08
C THR A 94 18.71 9.09 -4.75
N GLU A 95 19.71 9.94 -4.54
CA GLU A 95 20.41 10.00 -3.25
C GLU A 95 19.47 10.45 -2.11
N ALA A 96 18.53 11.35 -2.43
CA ALA A 96 17.54 11.84 -1.48
C ALA A 96 16.69 10.69 -0.91
N SER A 97 16.32 9.72 -1.75
CA SER A 97 15.44 8.62 -1.39
C SER A 97 15.97 7.71 -0.27
N VAL A 98 17.29 7.60 -0.12
CA VAL A 98 17.94 6.79 0.93
C VAL A 98 17.57 7.31 2.33
N ASN A 99 17.47 8.63 2.49
CA ASN A 99 17.16 9.28 3.76
C ASN A 99 15.66 9.31 4.09
N LEU A 100 14.78 9.00 3.13
CA LEU A 100 13.33 9.14 3.28
C LEU A 100 12.67 7.96 4.00
N MET A 101 13.30 6.79 3.99
CA MET A 101 12.62 5.54 4.32
C MET A 101 11.91 5.53 5.69
N PRO A 102 12.57 5.86 6.82
CA PRO A 102 11.93 5.67 8.12
C PRO A 102 10.68 6.54 8.28
N ARG A 103 10.70 7.73 7.69
CA ARG A 103 9.56 8.66 7.68
C ARG A 103 8.47 8.19 6.71
N LEU A 104 8.86 7.69 5.54
CA LEU A 104 7.94 7.28 4.48
C LEU A 104 7.01 6.15 4.94
N GLU A 105 7.53 5.12 5.61
CA GLU A 105 6.66 4.02 6.09
C GLU A 105 5.63 4.51 7.11
N ALA A 106 6.05 5.35 8.06
CA ALA A 106 5.16 5.89 9.09
C ALA A 106 4.05 6.76 8.48
N GLU A 107 4.41 7.66 7.57
CA GLU A 107 3.46 8.56 6.91
C GLU A 107 2.53 7.80 5.95
N LEU A 108 3.04 6.82 5.20
CA LEU A 108 2.22 5.96 4.35
C LEU A 108 1.18 5.20 5.18
N HIS A 109 1.58 4.64 6.32
CA HIS A 109 0.65 3.93 7.20
C HIS A 109 -0.54 4.80 7.64
N VAL A 110 -0.27 6.05 8.05
CA VAL A 110 -1.32 7.00 8.45
C VAL A 110 -2.30 7.24 7.29
N VAL A 111 -1.78 7.54 6.10
CA VAL A 111 -2.60 7.87 4.93
C VAL A 111 -3.44 6.67 4.46
N LEU A 112 -2.88 5.45 4.50
CA LEU A 112 -3.61 4.22 4.18
C LEU A 112 -4.71 3.94 5.19
N ASN A 113 -4.41 4.06 6.48
CA ASN A 113 -5.37 3.82 7.55
C ASN A 113 -6.57 4.78 7.42
N ASP A 114 -6.30 6.07 7.23
CA ASP A 114 -7.33 7.08 7.03
C ASP A 114 -8.21 6.81 5.80
N ALA A 115 -7.60 6.36 4.70
CA ALA A 115 -8.33 6.03 3.48
C ALA A 115 -9.25 4.82 3.67
N VAL A 116 -8.76 3.76 4.32
CA VAL A 116 -9.56 2.56 4.65
C VAL A 116 -10.69 2.91 5.62
N HIS A 117 -10.44 3.75 6.64
CA HIS A 117 -11.50 4.22 7.54
C HIS A 117 -12.60 4.99 6.79
N ARG A 118 -12.24 5.89 5.87
CA ARG A 118 -13.22 6.60 5.03
C ARG A 118 -13.99 5.64 4.13
N MET A 119 -13.31 4.67 3.52
CA MET A 119 -13.94 3.63 2.70
C MET A 119 -14.98 2.84 3.51
N HIS A 120 -14.63 2.38 4.72
CA HIS A 120 -15.58 1.66 5.59
C HIS A 120 -16.75 2.53 6.04
N ALA A 121 -16.54 3.80 6.34
CA ALA A 121 -17.62 4.72 6.68
C ALA A 121 -18.63 4.87 5.54
N ALA A 122 -18.18 4.88 4.28
CA ALA A 122 -19.04 4.93 3.10
C ALA A 122 -19.81 3.62 2.83
N HIS A 123 -19.26 2.46 3.22
CA HIS A 123 -19.79 1.14 2.89
C HIS A 123 -20.65 0.49 4.00
N ARG A 124 -21.20 1.25 4.94
CA ARG A 124 -22.05 0.68 6.01
C ARG A 124 -23.41 0.22 5.48
N ARG A 125 -23.47 -0.97 4.86
CA ARG A 125 -24.63 -1.86 4.80
C ARG A 125 -24.17 -3.30 4.83
N GLY A 126 -24.19 -3.88 6.03
CA GLY A 126 -24.07 -5.32 6.24
C GLY A 126 -25.09 -5.70 7.29
N ASP A 127 -26.20 -6.29 6.86
CA ASP A 127 -27.22 -6.78 7.78
C ASP A 127 -26.83 -8.18 8.23
N VAL A 128 -26.61 -8.34 9.54
CA VAL A 128 -26.42 -9.66 10.15
C VAL A 128 -27.78 -10.32 10.21
N LEU A 129 -28.04 -11.27 9.30
CA LEU A 129 -29.28 -12.02 9.31
C LEU A 129 -29.24 -13.10 10.41
N PRO A 130 -30.34 -13.31 11.14
CA PRO A 130 -30.42 -14.38 12.13
C PRO A 130 -30.29 -15.75 11.44
N PHE A 131 -29.42 -16.60 11.97
CA PHE A 131 -29.30 -18.00 11.55
C PHE A 131 -30.52 -18.78 12.08
N LYS A 132 -31.51 -19.04 11.21
CA LYS A 132 -32.66 -19.89 11.57
C LYS A 132 -32.21 -21.35 11.62
N GLN A 133 -32.01 -21.88 12.82
CA GLN A 133 -31.96 -23.33 13.02
C GLN A 133 -33.36 -23.90 12.77
N SER A 134 -33.53 -24.63 11.68
CA SER A 134 -34.70 -25.46 11.46
C SER A 134 -34.66 -26.62 12.46
N ASN A 135 -35.41 -26.50 13.55
CA ASN A 135 -35.69 -27.63 14.43
C ASN A 135 -36.48 -28.67 13.62
N SER A 136 -35.79 -29.71 13.17
CA SER A 136 -36.40 -30.94 12.69
C SER A 136 -36.95 -31.68 13.91
N THR A 137 -38.21 -31.42 14.27
CA THR A 137 -38.96 -32.30 15.16
C THR A 137 -39.20 -33.63 14.46
N ALA A 138 -38.83 -34.69 15.17
CA ALA A 138 -39.03 -36.10 14.83
C ALA A 138 -40.50 -36.46 14.61
#